data_AF-M6FVT3-F1
#
_entry.id   AF-M6FVT3-F1
#
_cell.length_a   1.000
_cell.length_b   1.000
_cell.length_c   1.000
_cell.angle_alpha   90.00
_cell.angle_beta   90.00
_cell.angle_gamma   90.00
#
_symmetry.space_group_name_H-M   'P 1'
#
loop_
_entity.id
_entity.type
_entity.pdbx_description
1 polymer ?
#
loop_
_entity_poly.entity_id
_entity_poly.type
_entity_poly.pdbx_seq_one_letter_code
_entity_poly.pdbx_strand_id
1 'polypeptide(L)'
;MRICIVIDDYLPGSVKVAAKMMHELALEFVSRNHEVTVVTPGADLSVPFRLDELDRVKVLRFRSGPIKNISKFKRLINEVLLSKRSWKSLKNYLISNPQDYIIYYSPSIFWGNLTFRLKRLWRVPSYLILRDFFPQWIIDNGLIREKSLIAYFLNIMKN
;
A
#
# COMPACT_ATOMS: atom_id res chain seq x y z
N MET A 1 0.26 -18.52 -10.22
CA MET A 1 -0.52 -17.28 -10.26
C MET A 1 0.38 -16.11 -9.93
N ARG A 2 0.04 -14.91 -10.37
CA ARG A 2 0.76 -13.65 -10.11
C ARG A 2 -0.02 -12.83 -9.08
N ILE A 3 0.58 -12.56 -7.92
CA ILE A 3 -0.07 -11.93 -6.77
C ILE A 3 0.59 -10.58 -6.50
N CYS A 4 -0.22 -9.52 -6.52
CA CYS A 4 0.19 -8.18 -6.15
C CYS A 4 -0.11 -7.94 -4.67
N ILE A 5 0.91 -7.64 -3.86
CA ILE A 5 0.75 -7.21 -2.47
C ILE A 5 1.01 -5.71 -2.40
N VAL A 6 0.08 -4.92 -1.86
CA VAL A 6 0.23 -3.47 -1.67
C VAL A 6 0.36 -3.13 -0.19
N ILE A 7 1.46 -2.48 0.20
CA ILE A 7 1.75 -2.11 1.58
C ILE A 7 2.54 -0.79 1.67
N ASP A 8 2.33 -0.02 2.73
CA ASP A 8 2.95 1.29 2.99
C ASP A 8 4.39 1.24 3.53
N ASP A 9 4.91 0.07 3.88
CA ASP A 9 6.28 -0.16 4.33
C ASP A 9 6.67 -1.63 4.13
N TYR A 10 7.93 -1.92 3.80
CA TYR A 10 8.36 -3.30 3.53
C TYR A 10 9.84 -3.53 3.85
N LEU A 11 10.22 -4.80 4.02
CA LEU A 11 11.61 -5.22 4.26
C LEU A 11 12.52 -4.93 3.06
N PRO A 12 13.85 -4.83 3.24
CA PRO A 12 14.56 -4.89 4.53
C PRO A 12 14.61 -3.55 5.28
N GLY A 13 14.22 -2.44 4.66
CA GLY A 13 14.28 -1.10 5.25
C GLY A 13 13.21 -0.78 6.29
N SER A 14 12.41 -1.77 6.70
CA SER A 14 11.36 -1.62 7.72
C SER A 14 11.69 -2.44 8.95
N VAL A 15 11.41 -1.86 10.12
CA VAL A 15 11.46 -2.52 11.43
C VAL A 15 10.06 -2.85 11.96
N LYS A 16 9.00 -2.60 11.18
CA LYS A 16 7.62 -2.76 11.61
C LYS A 16 7.17 -4.22 11.47
N VAL A 17 6.38 -4.68 12.44
CA VAL A 17 5.75 -6.01 12.42
C VAL A 17 4.92 -6.23 11.15
N ALA A 18 4.18 -5.22 10.68
CA ALA A 18 3.38 -5.31 9.46
C ALA A 18 4.23 -5.68 8.21
N ALA A 19 5.41 -5.08 8.08
CA ALA A 19 6.31 -5.37 6.97
C ALA A 19 6.81 -6.83 7.01
N LYS A 20 7.18 -7.31 8.22
CA LYS A 20 7.59 -8.71 8.40
C LYS A 20 6.43 -9.67 8.12
N MET A 21 5.23 -9.41 8.66
CA MET A 21 4.05 -10.24 8.41
C MET A 21 3.72 -10.35 6.91
N MET A 22 3.73 -9.24 6.17
CA MET A 22 3.47 -9.26 4.73
C MET A 22 4.59 -9.92 3.94
N HIS A 23 5.81 -9.92 4.45
CA HIS A 23 6.91 -10.65 3.84
C HIS A 23 6.77 -12.16 4.05
N GLU A 24 6.46 -12.62 5.27
CA GLU A 24 6.16 -14.04 5.53
C GLU A 24 4.99 -14.54 4.67
N LEU A 25 3.95 -13.73 4.51
CA LEU A 25 2.84 -14.06 3.61
C LEU A 25 3.30 -14.18 2.15
N ALA A 26 4.18 -13.28 1.69
CA ALA A 26 4.75 -13.37 0.35
C ALA A 26 5.58 -14.64 0.17
N LEU A 27 6.39 -15.03 1.15
CA LEU A 27 7.17 -16.26 1.14
C LEU A 27 6.27 -17.50 1.06
N GLU A 28 5.16 -17.51 1.79
CA GLU A 28 4.20 -18.63 1.72
C GLU A 28 3.52 -18.73 0.35
N PHE A 29 3.29 -17.62 -0.35
CA PHE A 29 2.82 -17.69 -1.74
C PHE A 29 3.92 -18.18 -2.69
N VAL A 30 5.16 -17.73 -2.49
CA VAL A 30 6.31 -18.20 -3.28
C VAL A 30 6.55 -19.71 -3.08
N SER A 31 6.43 -20.22 -1.85
CA SER A 31 6.58 -21.66 -1.54
C SER A 31 5.54 -22.52 -2.27
N ARG A 32 4.38 -21.94 -2.58
CA ARG A 32 3.29 -22.55 -3.37
C ARG A 32 3.41 -22.29 -4.88
N ASN A 33 4.60 -21.94 -5.37
CA ASN A 33 4.88 -21.64 -6.78
C ASN A 33 4.02 -20.50 -7.35
N HIS A 34 3.76 -19.46 -6.56
CA HIS A 34 3.19 -18.21 -7.07
C HIS A 34 4.28 -17.15 -7.25
N GLU A 35 4.08 -16.29 -8.24
CA GLU A 35 4.90 -15.10 -8.42
C GLU A 35 4.33 -13.97 -7.58
N VAL A 36 5.13 -13.38 -6.70
CA VAL A 36 4.68 -12.30 -5.82
C VAL A 36 5.38 -11.00 -6.19
N THR A 37 4.59 -9.96 -6.42
CA THR A 37 5.07 -8.58 -6.58
C THR A 37 4.54 -7.72 -5.45
N VAL A 38 5.43 -7.12 -4.68
CA VAL A 38 5.10 -6.18 -3.61
C VAL A 38 5.22 -4.75 -4.13
N VAL A 39 4.17 -3.95 -4.01
CA VAL A 39 4.16 -2.51 -4.31
C VAL A 39 4.24 -1.73 -3.01
N THR A 40 5.27 -0.90 -2.87
CA THR A 40 5.55 -0.18 -1.62
C THR A 40 6.28 1.15 -1.86
N PRO A 41 6.09 2.19 -1.03
CA PRO A 41 6.84 3.44 -1.19
C PRO A 41 8.35 3.26 -0.94
N GLY A 42 9.15 4.02 -1.69
CA GLY A 42 10.57 4.25 -1.45
C GLY A 42 10.82 5.75 -1.27
N ALA A 43 11.06 6.17 -0.02
CA ALA A 43 11.16 7.58 0.37
C ALA A 43 12.35 8.32 -0.28
N ASP A 44 13.45 7.60 -0.54
CA ASP A 44 14.73 8.20 -0.95
C ASP A 44 15.11 7.86 -2.40
N LEU A 45 14.12 7.59 -3.25
CA LEU A 45 14.35 7.26 -4.66
C LEU A 45 14.53 8.52 -5.52
N SER A 46 15.67 8.61 -6.21
CA SER A 46 15.92 9.62 -7.25
C SER A 46 15.18 9.29 -8.56
N VAL A 47 14.96 8.00 -8.83
CA VAL A 47 14.26 7.47 -10.00
C VAL A 47 12.75 7.31 -9.75
N PRO A 48 11.88 7.22 -10.78
CA PRO A 48 10.43 7.04 -10.59
C PRO A 48 10.08 5.81 -9.75
N PHE A 49 10.77 4.69 -10.00
CA PHE A 49 10.67 3.46 -9.23
C PHE A 49 11.93 2.62 -9.37
N ARG A 50 12.09 1.65 -8.47
CA ARG A 50 13.10 0.59 -8.51
C ARG A 50 12.42 -0.76 -8.34
N LEU A 51 12.89 -1.76 -9.07
CA LEU A 51 12.52 -3.16 -8.86
C LEU A 51 13.68 -3.83 -8.14
N ASP A 52 13.43 -4.28 -6.92
CA ASP A 52 14.34 -5.12 -6.15
C ASP A 52 13.82 -6.57 -6.15
N GLU A 53 14.67 -7.52 -5.76
CA GLU A 53 14.25 -8.87 -5.41
C GLU A 53 14.73 -9.20 -4.00
N LEU A 54 13.82 -9.73 -3.17
CA LEU A 54 14.12 -10.19 -1.82
C LEU A 54 13.49 -11.57 -1.66
N ASP A 55 14.30 -12.61 -1.46
CA ASP A 55 13.84 -13.98 -1.25
C ASP A 55 12.84 -14.45 -2.34
N ARG A 56 13.18 -14.15 -3.61
CA ARG A 56 12.37 -14.40 -4.82
C ARG A 56 11.07 -13.60 -4.90
N VAL A 57 10.83 -12.65 -4.00
CA VAL A 57 9.73 -11.70 -4.05
C VAL A 57 10.18 -10.47 -4.84
N LYS A 58 9.46 -10.12 -5.91
CA LYS A 58 9.68 -8.88 -6.67
C LYS A 58 9.19 -7.70 -5.82
N VAL A 59 10.05 -6.76 -5.47
CA VAL A 59 9.69 -5.59 -4.67
C VAL A 59 9.77 -4.32 -5.49
N LEU A 60 8.60 -3.81 -5.87
CA LEU A 60 8.42 -2.63 -6.69
C LEU A 60 8.29 -1.38 -5.80
N ARG A 61 9.42 -0.68 -5.62
CA ARG A 61 9.48 0.54 -4.81
C ARG A 61 9.26 1.75 -5.68
N PHE A 62 8.24 2.54 -5.39
CA PHE A 62 7.99 3.77 -6.13
C PHE A 62 8.40 5.00 -5.33
N ARG A 63 8.86 6.03 -6.03
CA ARG A 63 9.23 7.30 -5.40
C ARG A 63 8.07 7.90 -4.63
N SER A 64 8.26 8.07 -3.33
CA SER A 64 7.34 8.77 -2.44
C SER A 64 8.06 9.89 -1.70
N GLY A 65 7.32 10.88 -1.19
CA GLY A 65 7.88 11.75 -0.15
C GLY A 65 8.14 10.96 1.14
N PRO A 66 8.86 11.56 2.11
CA PRO A 66 9.13 10.90 3.38
C PRO A 66 7.82 10.57 4.11
N ILE A 67 7.71 9.36 4.64
CA ILE A 67 6.56 8.93 5.46
C ILE A 67 7.01 8.71 6.93
N LYS A 68 8.32 8.52 7.14
CA LYS A 68 8.97 8.33 8.43
C LYS A 68 9.51 9.66 8.98
N ASN A 69 9.52 9.84 10.30
CA ASN A 69 10.13 10.97 11.01
C ASN A 69 9.67 12.37 10.58
N ILE A 70 8.38 12.53 10.25
CA ILE A 70 7.78 13.81 9.87
C ILE A 70 6.53 14.12 10.70
N SER A 71 6.16 15.40 10.78
CA SER A 71 4.98 15.85 11.53
C SER A 71 3.71 15.12 11.05
N LYS A 72 2.78 14.86 11.99
CA LYS A 72 1.53 14.10 11.73
C LYS A 72 0.77 14.59 10.49
N PHE A 73 0.75 15.91 10.26
CA PHE A 73 0.11 16.51 9.09
C PHE A 73 0.83 16.21 7.76
N LYS A 74 2.16 16.34 7.72
CA LYS A 74 2.94 15.98 6.53
C LYS A 74 2.82 14.49 6.22
N ARG A 75 2.77 13.65 7.27
CA ARG A 75 2.56 12.20 7.14
C ARG A 75 1.21 11.89 6.50
N LEU A 76 0.13 12.50 6.99
CA LEU A 76 -1.20 12.34 6.42
C LEU A 76 -1.25 12.74 4.94
N ILE A 77 -0.65 13.88 4.57
CA ILE A 77 -0.57 14.30 3.16
C ILE A 77 0.18 13.27 2.31
N ASN A 78 1.32 12.78 2.79
CA ASN A 78 2.11 11.81 2.04
C ASN A 78 1.39 10.46 1.92
N GLU A 79 0.64 10.04 2.95
CA GLU A 79 -0.21 8.85 2.93
C GLU A 79 -1.36 9.00 1.93
N VAL A 80 -2.08 10.14 1.90
CA VAL A 80 -3.13 10.44 0.89
C VAL A 80 -2.57 10.39 -0.54
N LEU A 81 -1.34 10.87 -0.73
CA LEU A 81 -0.70 10.92 -2.06
C LEU A 81 -0.13 9.58 -2.52
N LEU A 82 -0.13 8.52 -1.69
CA LEU A 82 0.45 7.22 -2.03
C LEU A 82 -0.13 6.65 -3.32
N SER A 83 -1.46 6.54 -3.42
CA SER A 83 -2.13 6.01 -4.63
C SER A 83 -1.84 6.82 -5.89
N LYS A 84 -1.72 8.15 -5.78
CA LYS A 84 -1.44 9.02 -6.93
C LYS A 84 0.01 8.87 -7.37
N ARG A 85 0.95 8.85 -6.43
CA ARG A 85 2.39 8.72 -6.70
C ARG A 85 2.73 7.33 -7.22
N SER A 86 2.18 6.28 -6.63
CA SER A 86 2.37 4.91 -7.10
C SER A 86 1.90 4.76 -8.53
N TRP A 87 0.69 5.22 -8.87
CA TRP A 87 0.19 5.16 -10.24
C TRP A 87 1.08 5.95 -11.20
N LYS A 88 1.45 7.20 -10.85
CA LYS A 88 2.32 8.02 -11.70
C LYS A 88 3.67 7.35 -11.98
N SER A 89 4.28 6.75 -10.96
CA SER A 89 5.59 6.11 -11.08
C SER A 89 5.55 4.75 -11.76
N LEU A 90 4.49 3.97 -11.54
CA LEU A 90 4.45 2.55 -11.89
C LEU A 90 3.56 2.21 -13.08
N LYS A 91 2.79 3.17 -13.62
CA LYS A 91 1.79 2.95 -14.68
C LYS A 91 2.29 2.01 -15.79
N ASN A 92 3.43 2.31 -16.40
CA ASN A 92 3.93 1.55 -17.55
C ASN A 92 4.31 0.11 -17.16
N TYR A 93 4.91 -0.07 -15.98
CA TYR A 93 5.23 -1.39 -15.45
C TYR A 93 3.95 -2.20 -15.17
N LEU A 94 2.97 -1.59 -14.50
CA LEU A 94 1.71 -2.25 -14.11
C LEU A 94 0.84 -2.62 -15.32
N ILE A 95 0.88 -1.83 -16.39
CA ILE A 95 0.21 -2.16 -17.67
C ILE A 95 0.87 -3.38 -18.32
N SER A 96 2.21 -3.45 -18.29
CA SER A 96 2.97 -4.51 -18.96
C SER A 96 3.03 -5.82 -18.14
N ASN A 97 2.70 -5.76 -16.85
CA ASN A 97 2.83 -6.87 -15.90
C ASN A 97 1.49 -7.12 -15.16
N PRO A 98 0.46 -7.64 -15.86
CA PRO A 98 -0.81 -7.97 -15.24
C PRO A 98 -0.64 -9.04 -14.15
N GLN A 99 -1.50 -8.94 -13.14
CA GLN A 99 -1.52 -9.78 -11.95
C GLN A 99 -2.89 -10.45 -11.86
N ASP A 100 -2.95 -11.64 -11.24
CA ASP A 100 -4.18 -12.43 -11.09
C ASP A 100 -4.96 -12.05 -9.82
N TYR A 101 -4.27 -11.53 -8.80
CA TYR A 101 -4.86 -11.14 -7.51
C TYR A 101 -4.20 -9.89 -6.93
N ILE A 102 -4.98 -9.14 -6.14
CA ILE A 102 -4.48 -8.03 -5.33
C ILE A 102 -4.76 -8.30 -3.86
N ILE A 103 -3.74 -8.19 -3.02
CA ILE A 103 -3.83 -8.20 -1.56
C ILE A 103 -3.33 -6.85 -1.08
N TYR A 104 -4.03 -6.18 -0.18
CA TYR A 104 -3.56 -4.92 0.38
C TYR A 104 -3.80 -4.84 1.88
N TYR A 105 -2.87 -4.24 2.59
CA TYR A 105 -2.82 -4.19 4.04
C TYR A 105 -3.29 -2.83 4.57
N SER A 106 -4.12 -2.83 5.62
CA SER A 106 -4.57 -1.63 6.36
C SER A 106 -3.65 -1.38 7.57
N PRO A 107 -3.33 -0.13 7.99
CA PRO A 107 -4.21 1.05 8.06
C PRO A 107 -4.32 1.91 6.79
N SER A 108 -3.69 1.56 5.67
CA SER A 108 -3.67 2.41 4.47
C SER A 108 -4.98 2.37 3.66
N ILE A 109 -6.05 2.95 4.23
CA ILE A 109 -7.26 3.39 3.53
C ILE A 109 -6.92 4.10 2.20
N PHE A 110 -5.78 4.80 2.18
CA PHE A 110 -5.28 5.52 1.03
C PHE A 110 -4.90 4.67 -0.19
N TRP A 111 -4.90 3.33 -0.09
CA TRP A 111 -4.74 2.43 -1.25
C TRP A 111 -6.02 2.18 -2.04
N GLY A 112 -7.19 2.64 -1.57
CA GLY A 112 -8.47 2.40 -2.25
C GLY A 112 -8.43 2.79 -3.74
N ASN A 113 -7.93 3.98 -4.05
CA ASN A 113 -7.85 4.49 -5.42
C ASN A 113 -6.90 3.66 -6.31
N LEU A 114 -5.70 3.33 -5.82
CA LEU A 114 -4.77 2.46 -6.56
C LEU A 114 -5.40 1.09 -6.81
N THR A 115 -5.94 0.47 -5.76
CA THR A 115 -6.55 -0.86 -5.83
C THR A 115 -7.71 -0.87 -6.84
N PHE A 116 -8.62 0.11 -6.78
CA PHE A 116 -9.71 0.26 -7.74
C PHE A 116 -9.22 0.33 -9.19
N ARG A 117 -8.17 1.12 -9.45
CA ARG A 117 -7.56 1.21 -10.79
C ARG A 117 -6.96 -0.11 -11.23
N LEU A 118 -6.24 -0.80 -10.35
CA LEU A 118 -5.60 -2.08 -10.68
C LEU A 118 -6.61 -3.20 -10.91
N LYS A 119 -7.69 -3.27 -10.11
CA LYS A 119 -8.80 -4.19 -10.35
C LYS A 119 -9.40 -4.00 -11.74
N ARG A 120 -9.60 -2.75 -12.17
CA ARG A 120 -10.12 -2.45 -13.51
C ARG A 120 -9.11 -2.75 -14.62
N LEU A 121 -7.84 -2.42 -14.40
CA LEU A 121 -6.76 -2.64 -15.35
C LEU A 121 -6.55 -4.13 -15.62
N TRP A 122 -6.51 -4.94 -14.57
CA TRP A 122 -6.21 -6.37 -14.65
C TRP A 122 -7.46 -7.26 -14.68
N ARG A 123 -8.65 -6.71 -14.40
CA ARG A 123 -9.93 -7.43 -14.28
C ARG A 123 -9.90 -8.53 -13.22
N VAL A 124 -9.39 -8.19 -12.03
CA VAL A 124 -9.11 -9.14 -10.95
C VAL A 124 -9.79 -8.80 -9.62
N PRO A 125 -10.00 -9.78 -8.73
CA PRO A 125 -10.46 -9.53 -7.38
C PRO A 125 -9.37 -8.90 -6.50
N SER A 126 -9.80 -8.33 -5.38
CA SER A 126 -8.94 -7.74 -4.36
C SER A 126 -9.31 -8.26 -2.98
N TYR A 127 -8.33 -8.48 -2.12
CA TYR A 127 -8.50 -8.87 -0.72
C TYR A 127 -7.86 -7.83 0.21
N LEU A 128 -8.63 -7.33 1.18
CA LEU A 128 -8.18 -6.35 2.17
C LEU A 128 -7.86 -7.05 3.49
N ILE A 129 -6.61 -6.93 3.96
CA ILE A 129 -6.23 -7.31 5.32
C ILE A 129 -6.50 -6.09 6.22
N LEU A 130 -7.67 -6.08 6.87
CA LEU A 130 -8.05 -5.04 7.82
C LEU A 130 -7.44 -5.31 9.19
N ARG A 131 -6.66 -4.36 9.73
CA ARG A 131 -5.93 -4.53 11.01
C ARG A 131 -6.35 -3.53 12.07
N ASP A 132 -6.97 -2.45 11.66
CA ASP A 132 -7.41 -1.38 12.53
C ASP A 132 -8.70 -0.78 11.96
N PHE A 133 -9.64 -0.41 12.83
CA PHE A 133 -10.89 0.25 12.46
C PHE A 133 -10.68 1.76 12.34
N PHE A 134 -9.65 2.19 11.63
CA PHE A 134 -9.43 3.60 11.34
C PHE A 134 -10.42 4.07 10.24
N PRO A 135 -11.08 5.25 10.36
CA PRO A 135 -10.96 6.27 11.41
C PRO A 135 -11.93 6.10 12.61
N GLN A 136 -12.69 5.01 12.69
CA GLN A 136 -13.69 4.83 13.75
C GLN A 136 -13.06 4.93 15.15
N TRP A 137 -11.93 4.27 15.39
CA TRP A 137 -11.30 4.31 16.71
C TRP A 137 -10.85 5.73 17.13
N ILE A 138 -10.43 6.59 16.20
CA ILE A 138 -10.05 7.97 16.56
C ILE A 138 -11.28 8.84 16.86
N ILE A 139 -12.43 8.53 16.26
CA ILE A 139 -13.72 9.15 16.57
C ILE A 139 -14.15 8.70 17.97
N ASP A 140 -14.11 7.40 18.23
CA ASP A 140 -14.54 6.79 19.50
C ASP A 140 -13.67 7.27 20.67
N ASN A 141 -12.37 7.49 20.44
CA ASN A 141 -11.44 8.05 21.43
C ASN A 141 -11.54 9.58 21.58
N GLY A 142 -12.47 10.24 20.88
CA GLY A 142 -12.70 11.68 20.97
C GLY A 142 -11.57 12.55 20.38
N LEU A 143 -10.63 11.96 19.63
CA LEU A 143 -9.53 12.70 18.99
C LEU A 143 -10.03 13.60 17.86
N ILE A 144 -11.11 13.19 17.19
CA ILE A 144 -11.86 13.99 16.22
C ILE A 144 -13.36 13.87 16.48
N ARG A 145 -14.13 14.92 16.19
CA ARG A 145 -15.59 14.86 16.27
C ARG A 145 -16.15 14.06 15.10
N GLU A 146 -17.09 13.15 15.36
CA GLU A 146 -17.73 12.27 14.36
C GLU A 146 -18.29 13.04 13.16
N LYS A 147 -18.89 14.20 13.39
CA LYS A 147 -19.48 15.06 12.33
C LYS A 147 -18.53 16.14 11.80
N SER A 148 -17.23 16.02 12.04
CA SER A 148 -16.24 16.96 11.51
C SER A 148 -15.95 16.71 10.03
N LEU A 149 -15.51 17.75 9.31
CA LEU A 149 -15.05 17.60 7.91
C LEU A 149 -13.90 16.59 7.77
N ILE A 150 -13.06 16.49 8.81
CA ILE A 150 -11.96 15.52 8.86
C ILE A 150 -12.50 14.09 8.95
N ALA A 151 -13.49 13.83 9.81
CA ALA A 151 -14.14 12.53 9.90
C ALA A 151 -14.82 12.13 8.58
N TYR A 152 -15.52 13.07 7.94
CA TYR A 152 -16.13 12.85 6.62
C TYR A 152 -15.09 12.51 5.54
N PHE A 153 -13.99 13.26 5.47
CA PHE A 153 -12.89 13.00 4.54
C PHE A 153 -12.27 11.61 4.75
N LEU A 154 -11.97 11.22 6.00
CA LEU A 154 -11.36 9.92 6.29
C LEU A 154 -12.30 8.75 5.97
N ASN A 155 -13.61 8.91 6.17
CA ASN A 155 -14.60 7.91 5.79
C ASN A 155 -14.70 7.72 4.26
N ILE A 156 -14.57 8.79 3.47
CA ILE A 156 -14.52 8.67 2.00
C ILE A 156 -13.27 7.90 1.57
N MET A 157 -12.11 8.19 2.18
CA MET A 157 -10.85 7.55 1.81
C MET A 157 -10.81 6.05 2.13
N LYS A 158 -11.74 5.54 2.96
CA LYS A 158 -11.85 4.11 3.31
C LYS A 158 -12.45 3.25 2.18
N ASN A 159 -13.25 3.84 1.29
CA ASN A 159 -13.99 3.17 0.22
C ASN A 159 -13.35 3.33 -1.16
#